data_AF-A0A9D9UL58-F1
#
_entry.id   AF-A0A9D9UL58-F1
#
_cell.length_a   1.000
_cell.length_b   1.000
_cell.length_c   1.000
_cell.angle_alpha   90.00
_cell.angle_beta   90.00
_cell.angle_gamma   90.00
#
_symmetry.space_group_name_H-M   'P 1'
#
loop_
_entity.id
_entity.type
_entity.pdbx_description
1 polymer ?
#
loop_
_entity_poly.entity_id
_entity_poly.type
_entity_poly.pdbx_seq_one_letter_code
_entity_poly.pdbx_strand_id
1 'polypeptide(L)'
;MNEQDKKFKEQWEKTIANGRIRYSLLHGSTFGFAIFIVVNMFSLKEQSFKEIFFTSTAFEQMTFMVLAGILGYGTLKWWVNQKVYNKILDKEKSGY
;
A
#
# COMPACT_ATOMS: atom_id res chain seq x y z
N MET A 1 -3.48 -10.46 -25.63
CA MET A 1 -3.66 -9.98 -24.23
C MET A 1 -4.74 -10.80 -23.52
N ASN A 2 -4.49 -11.24 -22.28
CA ASN A 2 -5.46 -12.03 -21.49
C ASN A 2 -6.46 -11.11 -20.75
N GLU A 3 -7.55 -11.66 -20.21
CA GLU A 3 -8.57 -10.88 -19.50
C GLU A 3 -8.06 -10.19 -18.22
N GLN A 4 -7.06 -10.78 -17.56
CA GLN A 4 -6.49 -10.25 -16.32
C GLN A 4 -5.69 -8.97 -16.59
N ASP A 5 -4.85 -8.96 -17.63
CA ASP A 5 -4.05 -7.82 -18.07
C ASP A 5 -4.98 -6.65 -18.47
N LYS A 6 -6.09 -6.94 -19.15
CA LYS A 6 -7.10 -5.93 -19.51
C LYS A 6 -7.74 -5.30 -18.26
N LYS A 7 -8.20 -6.12 -17.31
CA LYS A 7 -8.80 -5.64 -16.06
C LYS A 7 -7.80 -4.83 -15.23
N PHE A 8 -6.56 -5.29 -15.13
CA PHE A 8 -5.49 -4.56 -14.45
C PHE A 8 -5.26 -3.20 -15.11
N LYS A 9 -5.10 -3.16 -16.43
CA LYS A 9 -4.89 -1.93 -17.21
C LYS A 9 -5.98 -0.90 -16.93
N GLU A 10 -7.25 -1.28 -17.10
CA GLU A 10 -8.41 -0.39 -16.89
C GLU A 10 -8.48 0.16 -15.45
N GLN A 11 -8.21 -0.68 -14.45
CA GLN A 11 -8.19 -0.25 -13.05
C GLN A 11 -7.00 0.64 -12.74
N TRP A 12 -5.84 0.34 -13.32
CA TRP A 12 -4.61 1.08 -13.09
C TRP A 12 -4.66 2.45 -13.75
N GLU A 13 -5.24 2.58 -14.94
CA GLU A 13 -5.48 3.87 -15.60
C GLU A 13 -6.37 4.78 -14.75
N LYS A 14 -7.46 4.25 -14.17
CA LYS A 14 -8.28 4.98 -13.18
C LYS A 14 -7.48 5.42 -11.96
N THR A 15 -6.54 4.59 -11.52
CA THR A 15 -5.68 4.89 -10.37
C THR A 15 -4.66 5.99 -10.72
N ILE A 16 -4.07 5.94 -11.92
CA ILE A 16 -3.16 6.97 -12.43
C ILE A 16 -3.88 8.32 -12.53
N ALA A 17 -5.11 8.35 -13.06
CA ALA A 17 -5.92 9.56 -13.17
C ALA A 17 -6.20 10.23 -11.80
N ASN A 18 -6.26 9.44 -10.73
CA ASN A 18 -6.42 9.94 -9.36
C ASN A 18 -5.10 10.41 -8.71
N GLY A 19 -3.96 10.15 -9.34
CA GLY A 19 -2.65 10.63 -8.93
C GLY A 19 -1.94 9.79 -7.88
N ARG A 20 -0.61 9.85 -7.91
CA ARG A 20 0.29 9.09 -7.03
C ARG A 20 0.13 9.45 -5.56
N ILE A 21 -0.05 10.73 -5.24
CA ILE A 21 -0.16 11.18 -3.85
C ILE A 21 -1.38 10.54 -3.19
N ARG A 22 -2.54 10.60 -3.85
CA ARG A 22 -3.78 9.99 -3.34
C ARG A 22 -3.64 8.48 -3.19
N TYR A 23 -3.01 7.81 -4.17
CA TYR A 23 -2.71 6.38 -4.09
C TYR A 23 -1.84 6.04 -2.87
N SER A 24 -0.72 6.75 -2.70
CA SER A 24 0.19 6.53 -1.57
C SER A 24 -0.47 6.82 -0.22
N LEU A 25 -1.27 7.88 -0.14
CA LEU A 25 -2.04 8.19 1.07
C LEU A 25 -3.00 7.06 1.41
N LEU A 26 -3.81 6.58 0.46
CA LEU A 26 -4.80 5.55 0.74
C LEU A 26 -4.17 4.19 1.03
N HIS A 27 -3.38 3.66 0.10
CA HIS A 27 -2.83 2.31 0.21
C HIS A 27 -1.67 2.23 1.20
N GLY A 28 -0.84 3.27 1.26
CA GLY A 28 0.27 3.34 2.19
C GLY A 28 -0.17 3.50 3.63
N SER A 29 -1.17 4.36 3.92
CA SER A 29 -1.69 4.48 5.30
C SER A 29 -2.38 3.21 5.75
N THR A 30 -3.20 2.60 4.88
CA THR A 30 -3.88 1.32 5.17
C THR A 30 -2.86 0.23 5.48
N PHE A 31 -1.80 0.12 4.68
CA PHE A 31 -0.73 -0.85 4.92
C PHE A 31 0.02 -0.58 6.22
N GLY A 32 0.45 0.66 6.46
CA GLY A 32 1.18 1.03 7.68
C GLY A 32 0.36 0.78 8.95
N PHE A 33 -0.94 1.09 8.91
CA PHE A 33 -1.86 0.81 10.01
C PHE A 33 -2.08 -0.70 10.23
N ALA A 34 -2.21 -1.48 9.16
CA ALA A 34 -2.31 -2.93 9.28
C ALA A 34 -1.05 -3.56 9.90
N ILE A 35 0.13 -3.09 9.53
CA ILE A 35 1.40 -3.52 10.14
C ILE A 35 1.45 -3.14 11.62
N PHE A 36 1.03 -1.93 11.97
CA PHE A 36 0.94 -1.50 13.37
C PHE A 36 0.07 -2.45 14.21
N ILE A 37 -1.12 -2.83 13.71
CA ILE A 37 -1.98 -3.80 14.39
C ILE A 37 -1.28 -5.14 14.54
N VAL A 38 -0.75 -5.69 13.44
CA VAL A 38 -0.13 -7.03 13.43
C VAL A 38 1.06 -7.09 14.38
N VAL A 39 1.94 -6.08 14.37
CA VAL A 39 3.10 -6.02 15.26
C VAL A 39 2.67 -5.98 16.73
N ASN A 40 1.69 -5.13 17.05
CA ASN A 40 1.23 -4.95 18.43
C ASN A 40 0.38 -6.13 18.93
N MET A 41 -0.24 -6.91 18.04
CA MET A 41 -0.92 -8.14 18.42
C MET A 41 0.02 -9.18 19.02
N PHE A 42 1.31 -9.19 18.64
CA PHE A 42 2.29 -10.11 19.24
C PHE A 42 2.57 -9.79 20.72
N SER A 43 2.40 -8.53 21.13
CA SER A 43 2.62 -8.06 22.50
C SER A 43 1.47 -8.38 23.46
N LEU A 44 0.30 -8.79 22.94
CA LEU A 44 -0.88 -9.14 23.76
C LEU A 44 -0.68 -10.37 24.66
N LYS A 45 0.42 -11.10 24.49
CA LYS A 45 0.79 -12.21 25.39
C LYS A 45 1.23 -11.73 26.77
N GLU A 46 1.73 -10.50 26.87
CA GLU A 46 2.40 -9.98 28.07
C GLU A 46 1.74 -8.73 28.63
N GLN A 47 0.99 -7.99 27.81
CA GLN A 47 0.37 -6.71 28.17
C GLN A 47 -1.11 -6.67 27.80
N SER A 48 -1.86 -5.83 28.51
CA SER A 48 -3.28 -5.61 28.20
C SER A 48 -3.47 -4.79 26.92
N PHE A 49 -4.64 -4.93 26.30
CA PHE A 49 -5.00 -4.18 25.09
C PHE A 49 -4.85 -2.66 25.26
N LYS A 50 -5.17 -2.15 26.46
CA LYS A 50 -5.09 -0.72 26.76
C LYS A 50 -3.64 -0.21 26.78
N GLU A 51 -2.73 -0.99 27.36
CA GLU A 51 -1.30 -0.65 27.44
C GLU A 51 -0.63 -0.65 26.06
N ILE A 52 -1.10 -1.50 25.16
CA ILE A 52 -0.53 -1.64 23.81
C ILE A 52 -1.06 -0.59 22.84
N PHE A 53 -2.35 -0.25 22.87
CA PHE A 53 -2.97 0.58 21.84
C PHE A 53 -3.33 2.02 22.28
N PHE A 54 -3.41 2.30 23.58
CA PHE A 54 -3.89 3.59 24.10
C PHE A 54 -2.82 4.39 24.87
N THR A 55 -1.57 4.24 24.48
CA THR A 55 -0.44 4.99 25.03
C THR A 55 0.10 5.99 24.02
N SER A 56 0.79 7.03 24.50
CA SER A 56 1.49 7.99 23.63
C SER A 56 2.52 7.29 22.74
N THR A 57 3.23 6.29 23.28
CA THR A 57 4.18 5.46 22.52
C THR A 57 3.51 4.71 21.38
N ALA A 58 2.32 4.14 21.61
CA ALA A 58 1.54 3.46 20.57
C ALA A 58 1.12 4.43 19.46
N PHE A 59 0.71 5.65 19.84
CA PHE A 59 0.35 6.68 18.87
C PHE A 59 1.55 7.13 18.01
N GLU A 60 2.73 7.32 18.62
CA GLU A 60 3.98 7.64 17.90
C GLU A 60 4.37 6.52 16.94
N GLN A 61 4.32 5.27 17.40
CA GLN A 61 4.63 4.10 16.58
C GLN A 61 3.64 3.96 15.41
N MET A 62 2.34 4.09 15.67
CA MET A 62 1.31 4.07 14.63
C MET A 62 1.58 5.15 13.59
N THR A 63 1.82 6.39 14.04
CA THR A 63 2.13 7.53 13.16
C THR A 63 3.35 7.23 12.30
N PHE A 64 4.43 6.74 12.91
CA PHE A 64 5.64 6.36 12.18
C PHE A 64 5.38 5.29 11.14
N MET A 65 4.66 4.22 11.48
CA MET A 65 4.35 3.13 10.56
C MET A 65 3.43 3.56 9.42
N VAL A 66 2.45 4.42 9.68
CA VAL A 66 1.59 5.02 8.65
C VAL A 66 2.41 5.87 7.69
N LEU A 67 3.29 6.74 8.20
CA LEU A 67 4.17 7.56 7.35
C LEU A 67 5.14 6.70 6.55
N ALA A 68 5.73 5.67 7.16
CA ALA A 68 6.57 4.70 6.47
C ALA A 68 5.80 3.93 5.39
N GLY A 69 4.53 3.60 5.63
CA GLY A 69 3.64 3.00 4.66
C GLY A 69 3.33 3.93 3.48
N ILE A 70 3.03 5.20 3.73
CA ILE A 70 2.77 6.21 2.69
C ILE A 70 4.02 6.42 1.81
N LEU A 71 5.16 6.68 2.44
CA LEU A 71 6.39 7.04 1.74
C LEU A 71 7.08 5.83 1.10
N GLY A 72 7.20 4.73 1.86
CA GLY A 72 7.85 3.50 1.43
C GLY A 72 6.94 2.61 0.60
N TYR A 73 5.95 1.97 1.23
CA TYR A 73 5.08 1.00 0.57
C TYR A 73 4.32 1.62 -0.61
N GLY A 74 3.71 2.80 -0.43
CA GLY A 74 2.99 3.51 -1.48
C GLY A 74 3.86 3.78 -2.71
N THR A 75 5.08 4.26 -2.51
CA THR A 75 6.06 4.50 -3.59
C THR A 75 6.48 3.22 -4.29
N LEU A 76 6.89 2.20 -3.52
CA LEU A 76 7.35 0.93 -4.08
C LEU A 76 6.25 0.24 -4.89
N LYS A 77 5.04 0.17 -4.35
CA LYS A 77 3.90 -0.44 -5.04
C LYS A 77 3.49 0.34 -6.28
N TRP A 78 3.51 1.67 -6.23
CA TRP A 78 3.28 2.49 -7.42
C TRP A 78 4.27 2.15 -8.54
N TRP A 79 5.56 2.04 -8.21
CA TRP A 79 6.60 1.71 -9.17
C TRP A 79 6.43 0.30 -9.75
N VAL A 80 6.15 -0.70 -8.90
CA VAL A 80 5.89 -2.07 -9.36
C VAL A 80 4.69 -2.09 -10.30
N ASN A 81 3.58 -1.45 -9.92
CA ASN A 81 2.38 -1.42 -10.76
C ASN A 81 2.63 -0.69 -12.08
N GLN A 82 3.42 0.40 -12.08
CA GLN A 82 3.80 1.07 -13.33
C GLN A 82 4.67 0.20 -14.24
N LYS A 83 5.59 -0.60 -13.67
CA LYS A 83 6.36 -1.56 -14.47
C LYS A 83 5.47 -2.61 -15.12
N VAL A 84 4.49 -3.14 -14.38
CA VAL A 84 3.52 -4.10 -14.91
C VAL A 84 2.69 -3.45 -16.02
N TYR A 85 2.20 -2.24 -15.80
CA TYR A 85 1.44 -1.48 -16.78
C TYR A 85 2.21 -1.24 -18.08
N ASN A 86 3.45 -0.76 -18.00
CA ASN A 86 4.30 -0.54 -19.17
C ASN A 86 4.54 -1.85 -19.93
N LYS A 87 4.77 -2.96 -19.22
CA LYS A 87 4.91 -4.28 -19.84
C LYS A 87 3.65 -4.72 -20.60
N ILE A 88 2.46 -4.37 -20.11
CA ILE A 88 1.19 -4.66 -20.80
C ILE A 88 1.08 -3.80 -22.07
N LEU A 89 1.41 -2.51 -21.99
CA LEU A 89 1.40 -1.61 -23.15
C LEU A 89 2.39 -2.06 -24.25
N ASP A 90 3.58 -2.52 -23.85
CA ASP A 90 4.59 -2.98 -24.80
C ASP A 90 4.14 -4.25 -25.55
N LYS A 91 3.46 -5.17 -24.86
CA LYS A 91 2.85 -6.35 -25.48
C LYS A 91 1.75 -5.99 -26.49
N GLU A 92 0.87 -5.06 -26.14
CA GLU A 92 -0.16 -4.58 -27.07
C GLU A 92 0.46 -3.98 -28.34
N LYS A 93 1.54 -3.20 -28.20
CA LYS A 93 2.23 -2.60 -29.35
C LYS A 93 2.97 -3.62 -30.21
N SER A 94 3.51 -4.69 -29.61
CA SER A 94 4.24 -5.73 -30.34
C SER A 94 3.31 -6.75 -31.01
N GLY A 95 2.00 -6.70 -30.79
CA GLY A 95 1.02 -7.60 -31.41
C GLY A 95 1.03 -9.02 -30.85
N TYR A 96 1.62 -9.24 -29.67
CA TYR A 96 1.69 -10.54 -28.96
C TYR A 96 0.80 -10.56 -27.69
#